data_AF-A0A7X6XEB5-F1
#
_entry.id   AF-A0A7X6XEB5-F1
#
_cell.length_a   1.000
_cell.length_b   1.000
_cell.length_c   1.000
_cell.angle_alpha   90.00
_cell.angle_beta   90.00
_cell.angle_gamma   90.00
#
_symmetry.space_group_name_H-M   'P 1'
#
loop_
_entity.id
_entity.type
_entity.pdbx_description
1 polymer ?
#
loop_
_entity_poly.entity_id
_entity_poly.type
_entity_poly.pdbx_seq_one_letter_code
_entity_poly.pdbx_strand_id
1 'polypeptide(L)'
;MTHKYDFLVIGSGIAGMSFALKVAPHSKVAIVTKNLLEDGNTFYAQGGIATVSQKLDNFDKHITDTCIAGAGLCDSKVVEKV
;
A
#
# COMPACT_ATOMS: atom_id res chain seq x y z
N MET A 1 -19.81 -1.99 -24.28
CA MET A 1 -20.29 -3.01 -23.32
C MET A 1 -20.12 -2.48 -21.91
N THR A 2 -20.98 -2.87 -20.98
CA THR A 2 -20.93 -2.42 -19.57
C THR A 2 -20.75 -3.63 -18.67
N HIS A 3 -19.77 -3.58 -17.76
CA HIS A 3 -19.54 -4.61 -16.74
C HIS A 3 -19.90 -4.06 -15.35
N LYS A 4 -20.44 -4.92 -14.47
CA LYS A 4 -20.82 -4.55 -13.09
C LYS A 4 -20.02 -5.36 -12.08
N TYR A 5 -19.42 -4.65 -11.13
CA TYR A 5 -18.64 -5.18 -10.01
C TYR A 5 -18.92 -4.33 -8.77
N ASP A 6 -18.67 -4.88 -7.59
CA ASP A 6 -18.82 -4.15 -6.33
C ASP A 6 -17.64 -3.18 -6.13
N PHE A 7 -16.45 -3.59 -6.57
CA PHE A 7 -15.24 -2.77 -6.55
C PHE A 7 -14.51 -2.80 -7.90
N LEU A 8 -14.05 -1.61 -8.32
CA LEU A 8 -13.15 -1.43 -9.45
C LEU A 8 -11.80 -0.90 -8.93
N VAL A 9 -10.74 -1.68 -9.12
CA VAL A 9 -9.36 -1.32 -8.76
C VAL A 9 -8.59 -1.01 -10.05
N ILE A 10 -8.05 0.20 -10.15
CA ILE A 10 -7.24 0.63 -11.28
C ILE A 10 -5.77 0.60 -10.87
N GLY A 11 -5.03 -0.40 -11.35
CA GLY A 11 -3.63 -0.67 -11.04
C GLY A 11 -3.43 -1.98 -10.28
N SER A 12 -2.51 -2.81 -10.77
CA SER A 12 -2.15 -4.10 -10.19
C SER A 12 -0.89 -4.05 -9.31
N GLY A 13 -0.52 -2.87 -8.79
CA GLY A 13 0.56 -2.74 -7.80
C GLY A 13 0.17 -3.25 -6.41
N ILE A 14 1.12 -3.23 -5.46
CA ILE A 14 0.90 -3.76 -4.10
C ILE A 14 -0.35 -3.18 -3.43
N ALA A 15 -0.59 -1.87 -3.52
CA ALA A 15 -1.75 -1.23 -2.93
C ALA A 15 -3.09 -1.76 -3.48
N GLY A 16 -3.21 -1.87 -4.81
CA GLY A 16 -4.42 -2.35 -5.47
C GLY A 16 -4.69 -3.82 -5.19
N MET A 17 -3.65 -4.65 -5.27
CA MET A 17 -3.77 -6.09 -5.00
C MET A 17 -4.04 -6.38 -3.52
N SER A 18 -3.39 -5.68 -2.58
CA SER A 18 -3.65 -5.81 -1.15
C SER A 18 -5.10 -5.46 -0.81
N PHE A 19 -5.65 -4.40 -1.40
CA PHE A 19 -7.06 -4.06 -1.24
C PHE A 19 -7.97 -5.13 -1.84
N ALA A 20 -7.72 -5.52 -3.09
CA ALA A 20 -8.54 -6.51 -3.78
C ALA A 20 -8.60 -7.84 -3.02
N LEU A 21 -7.46 -8.32 -2.50
CA LEU A 21 -7.39 -9.53 -1.70
C LEU A 21 -8.21 -9.42 -0.42
N LYS A 22 -8.18 -8.26 0.25
CA LYS A 22 -8.91 -8.03 1.51
C LYS A 22 -10.43 -8.09 1.34
N VAL A 23 -10.95 -7.68 0.19
CA VAL A 23 -12.40 -7.58 -0.05
C VAL A 23 -12.98 -8.70 -0.93
N ALA A 24 -12.13 -9.42 -1.67
CA ALA A 24 -12.54 -10.53 -2.53
C ALA A 24 -13.38 -11.63 -1.85
N PRO A 25 -13.19 -11.99 -0.56
CA PRO A 25 -14.06 -12.95 0.11
C PRO A 25 -15.53 -12.52 0.26
N HIS A 26 -15.82 -11.22 0.12
CA HIS A 26 -17.13 -10.64 0.41
C HIS A 26 -17.76 -9.93 -0.80
N SER A 27 -17.03 -9.76 -1.91
CA SER A 27 -17.45 -8.89 -3.00
C SER A 27 -16.78 -9.24 -4.33
N LYS A 28 -17.41 -8.92 -5.45
CA LYS A 28 -16.83 -9.05 -6.80
C LYS A 28 -15.94 -7.86 -7.11
N VAL A 29 -14.65 -8.14 -7.30
CA VAL A 29 -13.62 -7.13 -7.60
C VAL A 29 -13.16 -7.28 -9.04
N ALA A 30 -13.11 -6.16 -9.79
CA ALA A 30 -12.38 -6.08 -11.04
C ALA A 30 -11.07 -5.33 -10.83
N ILE A 31 -9.95 -5.95 -11.21
CA ILE A 31 -8.66 -5.27 -11.29
C ILE A 31 -8.38 -4.98 -12.75
N VAL A 32 -8.12 -3.71 -13.06
CA VAL A 32 -7.75 -3.24 -14.40
C VAL A 32 -6.35 -2.66 -14.31
N THR A 33 -5.45 -3.13 -15.16
CA THR A 33 -4.09 -2.62 -15.25
C THR A 33 -3.71 -2.41 -16.70
N LYS A 34 -2.71 -1.56 -16.95
CA LYS A 34 -2.30 -1.14 -18.30
C LYS A 34 -1.65 -2.28 -19.09
N ASN A 35 -0.91 -3.16 -18.41
CA ASN A 35 -0.12 -4.24 -19.00
C ASN A 35 -0.39 -5.57 -18.25
N LEU A 36 0.58 -6.48 -18.19
CA LEU A 36 0.50 -7.69 -17.37
C LEU A 36 0.31 -7.33 -15.90
N LEU A 37 -0.30 -8.23 -15.12
CA LEU A 37 -0.58 -7.99 -13.70
C LEU A 37 0.69 -7.68 -12.89
N GLU A 38 1.79 -8.34 -13.25
CA GLU A 38 3.10 -8.22 -12.59
C GLU A 38 3.89 -7.00 -13.07
N ASP A 39 3.48 -6.39 -14.19
CA ASP A 39 4.21 -5.31 -14.84
C ASP A 39 3.87 -3.95 -14.18
N GLY A 40 4.59 -3.66 -13.09
CA GLY A 40 4.52 -2.39 -12.38
C GLY A 40 5.68 -2.19 -11.39
N ASN A 41 5.86 -0.95 -10.91
CA ASN A 41 7.01 -0.57 -10.07
C ASN A 41 7.17 -1.41 -8.80
N THR A 42 6.07 -1.94 -8.24
CA THR A 42 6.11 -2.87 -7.10
C THR A 42 7.02 -4.07 -7.35
N PHE A 43 6.98 -4.65 -8.56
CA PHE A 43 7.77 -5.84 -8.91
C PHE A 43 9.28 -5.57 -8.87
N TYR A 44 9.69 -4.33 -9.13
CA TYR A 44 11.10 -3.93 -9.20
C TYR A 44 11.66 -3.42 -7.86
N ALA A 45 10.88 -3.42 -6.77
CA ALA A 45 11.35 -2.98 -5.46
C ALA A 45 12.40 -3.94 -4.88
N GLN A 46 13.52 -3.41 -4.38
CA GLN A 46 14.67 -4.22 -3.93
C GLN A 46 14.96 -4.09 -2.42
N GLY A 47 14.83 -2.89 -1.85
CA GLY A 47 15.32 -2.59 -0.50
C GLY A 47 14.57 -3.31 0.63
N GLY A 48 13.27 -3.52 0.47
CA GLY A 48 12.40 -4.13 1.49
C GLY A 48 11.35 -3.17 2.04
N ILE A 49 10.60 -3.64 3.05
CA ILE A 49 9.55 -2.87 3.75
C ILE A 49 10.06 -2.54 5.15
N ALA A 50 10.17 -1.25 5.46
CA ALA A 50 10.54 -0.79 6.79
C ALA A 50 9.39 -1.08 7.76
N THR A 51 9.68 -1.76 8.88
CA THR A 51 8.68 -2.12 9.91
C THR A 51 9.34 -2.16 11.28
N VAL A 52 8.56 -1.82 12.32
CA VAL A 52 8.96 -2.02 13.71
C VAL A 52 8.83 -3.51 14.05
N SER A 53 9.92 -4.25 13.85
CA SER A 53 9.93 -5.72 13.98
C SER A 53 10.92 -6.24 15.03
N GLN A 54 11.81 -5.37 15.53
CA GLN A 54 12.85 -5.72 16.50
C GLN A 54 12.54 -5.15 17.88
N LYS A 55 12.95 -5.87 18.94
CA LYS A 55 12.74 -5.47 20.33
C LYS A 55 13.36 -4.12 20.70
N LEU A 56 14.42 -3.72 20.00
CA LEU A 56 15.13 -2.44 20.24
C LEU A 56 14.49 -1.25 19.51
N ASP A 57 13.54 -1.52 18.60
CA ASP A 57 12.79 -0.53 17.85
C ASP A 57 11.39 -0.30 18.43
N ASN A 58 10.77 0.82 18.11
CA ASN A 58 9.39 1.12 18.51
C ASN A 58 8.71 2.10 17.54
N PHE A 59 7.38 2.20 17.62
CA PHE A 59 6.60 3.08 16.76
C PHE A 59 6.97 4.56 16.91
N ASP A 60 7.23 5.04 18.13
CA ASP A 60 7.58 6.44 18.37
C ASP A 60 8.84 6.86 17.61
N LYS A 61 9.87 5.99 17.60
CA LYS A 61 11.08 6.19 16.80
C LYS A 61 10.77 6.22 15.30
N HIS A 62 10.02 5.23 14.80
CA HIS A 62 9.69 5.14 13.38
C HIS A 62 8.87 6.34 12.88
N ILE A 63 7.91 6.80 13.68
CA ILE A 63 7.09 8.00 13.41
C ILE A 63 7.98 9.25 13.39
N THR A 64 8.88 9.37 14.37
CA THR A 64 9.82 10.50 14.47
C THR A 64 10.73 10.55 13.24
N ASP A 65 11.32 9.41 12.86
CA ASP A 65 12.20 9.31 11.68
C ASP A 65 11.45 9.71 10.40
N THR A 66 10.21 9.26 10.24
CA THR A 66 9.36 9.62 9.10
C THR A 66 9.08 11.12 9.05
N CYS A 67 8.72 11.73 10.18
CA CYS A 67 8.42 13.16 10.26
C CYS A 67 9.67 14.04 10.05
N ILE A 68 10.83 13.62 10.55
CA ILE A 68 12.11 14.30 10.30
C ILE A 68 12.45 14.24 8.81
N ALA A 69 12.39 13.06 8.20
CA ALA A 69 12.66 12.87 6.77
C ALA A 69 11.68 13.65 5.88
N GLY A 70 10.43 13.78 6.33
CA GLY A 70 9.40 14.57 5.66
C GLY A 70 9.55 16.09 5.79
N ALA A 71 10.58 16.59 6.48
CA ALA A 71 10.92 18.01 6.59
C ALA A 71 9.74 18.93 7.01
N GLY A 72 8.90 18.44 7.93
CA GLY A 72 7.74 19.18 8.45
C GLY A 72 6.52 19.20 7.52
N LEU A 73 6.54 18.45 6.41
CA LEU A 73 5.42 18.35 5.45
C LEU A 73 4.52 17.13 5.69
N CYS A 74 4.91 16.24 6.61
CA CYS A 74 4.08 15.09 6.99
C CYS A 74 2.82 15.54 7.75
N ASP A 75 1.69 14.90 7.45
CA ASP A 75 0.54 14.89 8.36
C ASP A 75 0.78 13.83 9.44
N SER A 76 1.05 14.26 10.67
CA SER A 76 1.38 13.35 11.78
C SER A 76 0.27 12.34 12.05
N LYS A 77 -1.00 12.72 11.87
CA LYS A 77 -2.15 11.81 12.08
C LYS A 77 -2.21 10.69 11.05
N VAL A 78 -1.60 10.88 9.89
CA VAL A 78 -1.46 9.84 8.88
C VAL A 78 -0.26 8.97 9.21
N VAL A 79 0.88 9.56 9.59
CA VAL A 79 2.11 8.82 9.95
C VAL A 79 1.85 7.88 11.14
N GLU A 80 1.10 8.32 12.15
CA GLU A 80 0.74 7.49 13.33
C GLU A 80 -0.13 6.27 13.01
N LYS A 81 -0.71 6.17 11.80
CA LYS A 81 -1.55 5.03 11.37
C LYS A 81 -0.77 3.94 10.64
N VAL A 82 0.51 4.16 10.35
CA VAL A 82 1.34 3.28 9.53
C VAL A 82 2.27 2.45 10.40
#